data_AF-A0A1G0DWL1-F1
#
_entry.id   AF-A0A1G0DWL1-F1
#
_cell.length_a   1.000
_cell.length_b   1.000
_cell.length_c   1.000
_cell.angle_alpha   90.00
_cell.angle_beta   90.00
_cell.angle_gamma   90.00
#
_symmetry.space_group_name_H-M   'P 1'
#
loop_
_entity.id
_entity.type
_entity.pdbx_description
1 polymer ?
#
loop_
_entity_poly.entity_id
_entity_poly.type
_entity_poly.pdbx_seq_one_letter_code
_entity_poly.pdbx_strand_id
1 'polypeptide(L)'
;MQKFQDITTGQEWHFDAGVDIAALQNVPATLSANIIPKPDEYHDWNGGGWVPNAARRDAANNKRINAEIVVLEEKQIRPTRELLLDAANSFAKNKLAGLDAQISALRAQLVA
;
A
#
# COMPACT_ATOMS: atom_id res chain seq x y z
N MET A 1 3.59 -15.53 1.11
CA MET A 1 3.25 -16.16 2.40
C MET A 1 1.84 -15.71 2.79
N GLN A 2 0.93 -16.65 2.98
CA GLN A 2 -0.46 -16.42 3.40
C GLN A 2 -0.55 -16.56 4.92
N LYS A 3 -1.23 -15.60 5.55
CA LYS A 3 -1.44 -15.58 7.01
C LYS A 3 -2.80 -16.16 7.36
N PHE A 4 -2.85 -16.86 8.48
CA PHE A 4 -4.05 -17.49 9.03
C PHE A 4 -4.13 -17.22 10.52
N GLN A 5 -5.35 -17.22 11.05
CA GLN A 5 -5.60 -16.96 12.45
C GLN A 5 -6.44 -18.08 13.05
N ASP A 6 -5.92 -18.70 14.11
CA ASP A 6 -6.64 -19.70 14.89
C ASP A 6 -7.64 -19.01 15.82
N ILE A 7 -8.93 -19.31 15.65
CA ILE A 7 -10.01 -18.73 16.46
C ILE A 7 -10.03 -19.25 17.90
N THR A 8 -9.45 -20.42 18.16
CA THR A 8 -9.48 -21.09 19.47
C THR A 8 -8.33 -20.59 20.35
N THR A 9 -7.13 -20.50 19.78
CA THR A 9 -5.91 -20.17 20.53
C THR A 9 -5.47 -18.72 20.37
N GLY A 10 -5.94 -18.02 19.34
CA GLY A 10 -5.45 -16.68 19.01
C GLY A 10 -4.06 -16.68 18.34
N GLN A 11 -3.51 -17.83 17.96
CA GLN A 11 -2.20 -17.92 17.30
C GLN A 11 -2.27 -17.57 15.80
N GLU A 12 -1.29 -16.78 15.32
CA GLU A 12 -1.09 -16.49 13.88
C GLU A 12 -0.20 -17.55 13.24
N TRP A 13 -0.60 -18.03 12.06
CA TRP A 13 0.10 -19.05 11.28
C TRP A 13 0.45 -18.53 9.89
N HIS A 14 1.59 -18.96 9.37
CA HIS A 14 2.17 -18.44 8.13
C HIS A 14 2.52 -19.63 7.24
N PHE A 15 1.91 -19.69 6.06
CA PHE A 15 2.14 -20.75 5.08
C PHE A 15 2.54 -20.16 3.73
N ASP A 16 3.24 -20.92 2.91
CA ASP A 16 3.50 -20.52 1.54
C ASP A 16 2.21 -20.52 0.70
N ALA A 17 2.19 -19.71 -0.35
CA ALA A 17 1.02 -19.63 -1.23
C ALA A 17 0.82 -20.96 -1.96
N GLY A 18 -0.40 -21.48 -1.97
CA GLY A 18 -0.75 -22.75 -2.63
C GLY A 18 -0.52 -24.01 -1.80
N VAL A 19 -0.13 -23.88 -0.52
CA VAL A 19 -0.10 -25.01 0.41
C VAL A 19 -1.52 -25.44 0.75
N ASP A 20 -1.83 -26.71 0.53
CA ASP A 20 -3.06 -27.33 1.03
C ASP A 20 -2.92 -27.63 2.52
N ILE A 21 -3.50 -26.79 3.36
CA ILE A 21 -3.41 -26.91 4.82
C ILE A 21 -4.11 -28.18 5.32
N ALA A 22 -5.16 -28.64 4.63
CA ALA A 22 -5.86 -29.86 5.01
C ALA A 22 -5.01 -31.11 4.79
N ALA A 23 -3.99 -31.04 3.93
CA ALA A 23 -3.06 -32.12 3.64
C ALA A 23 -1.79 -32.12 4.53
N LEU A 24 -1.63 -31.12 5.41
CA LEU A 24 -0.43 -31.02 6.27
C LEU A 24 -0.49 -32.01 7.44
N GLN A 25 0.39 -33.02 7.42
CA GLN A 25 0.46 -34.08 8.44
C GLN A 25 0.89 -33.61 9.84
N ASN A 26 1.58 -32.46 9.93
CA ASN A 26 2.11 -31.91 11.19
C ASN A 26 1.25 -30.78 11.76
N VAL A 27 0.08 -30.53 11.18
CA VAL A 27 -0.85 -29.50 11.64
C VAL A 27 -1.90 -30.18 12.53
N PRO A 28 -2.07 -29.76 13.80
CA PRO A 28 -3.13 -30.29 14.66
C PRO A 28 -4.48 -30.34 13.94
N ALA A 29 -5.25 -31.43 14.08
CA ALA A 29 -6.55 -31.58 13.41
C ALA A 29 -7.54 -30.45 13.75
N THR A 30 -7.32 -29.74 14.85
CA THR A 30 -8.06 -28.53 15.23
C THR A 30 -7.76 -27.32 14.35
N LEU A 31 -6.63 -27.27 13.63
CA LEU A 31 -6.23 -26.13 12.80
C LEU A 31 -7.08 -26.03 11.52
N SER A 32 -7.34 -27.12 10.80
CA SER A 32 -8.04 -27.03 9.49
C SER A 32 -9.48 -26.53 9.60
N ALA A 33 -10.14 -26.76 10.74
CA ALA A 33 -11.51 -26.31 10.98
C ALA A 33 -11.61 -24.91 11.60
N ASN A 34 -10.54 -24.44 12.28
CA ASN A 34 -10.58 -23.25 13.15
C ASN A 34 -9.62 -22.14 12.71
N ILE A 35 -8.93 -22.29 11.58
CA ILE A 35 -8.13 -21.20 11.02
C ILE A 35 -8.89 -20.45 9.93
N ILE A 36 -8.84 -19.12 10.00
CA ILE A 36 -9.42 -18.25 9.00
C ILE A 36 -8.30 -17.54 8.24
N PRO A 37 -8.24 -17.66 6.89
CA PRO A 37 -7.23 -16.96 6.10
C PRO A 37 -7.40 -15.46 6.22
N LYS A 38 -6.28 -14.74 6.32
CA LYS A 38 -6.26 -13.30 6.25
C LYS A 38 -6.65 -12.84 4.83
N PRO A 39 -7.67 -11.96 4.68
CA PRO A 39 -8.11 -11.52 3.36
C PRO A 39 -7.03 -10.71 2.61
N ASP A 40 -6.45 -9.70 3.27
CA ASP A 40 -5.40 -8.84 2.74
C ASP A 40 -4.54 -8.25 3.91
N GLU A 41 -3.45 -7.54 3.62
CA GLU A 41 -2.60 -6.94 4.66
C GLU A 41 -3.26 -5.83 5.51
N TYR A 42 -4.39 -5.29 5.05
CA TYR A 42 -5.14 -4.19 5.65
C TYR A 42 -6.25 -4.64 6.59
N HIS A 43 -6.36 -5.94 6.87
CA HIS A 43 -7.23 -6.44 7.94
C HIS A 43 -6.42 -6.69 9.22
N ASP A 44 -7.07 -6.54 10.37
CA ASP A 44 -6.54 -6.98 11.66
C ASP A 44 -7.53 -7.93 12.32
N TRP A 45 -7.02 -8.83 13.15
CA TRP A 45 -7.86 -9.77 13.88
C TRP A 45 -8.46 -9.08 15.10
N ASN A 46 -9.78 -9.10 15.22
CA ASN A 46 -10.48 -8.55 16.37
C ASN A 46 -11.65 -9.46 16.77
N GLY A 47 -11.61 -9.97 18.01
CA GLY A 47 -12.76 -10.59 18.66
C GLY A 47 -13.39 -11.78 17.93
N GLY A 48 -12.63 -12.50 17.09
CA GLY A 48 -13.13 -13.66 16.35
C GLY A 48 -13.29 -13.47 14.84
N GLY A 49 -12.87 -12.32 14.28
CA GLY A 49 -12.90 -12.10 12.84
C GLY A 49 -11.85 -11.12 12.33
N TRP A 50 -11.62 -11.18 11.02
CA TRP A 50 -10.82 -10.18 10.29
C TRP A 50 -11.65 -8.91 10.07
N VAL A 51 -11.19 -7.80 10.63
CA VAL A 51 -11.85 -6.50 10.50
C VAL A 51 -10.97 -5.58 9.65
N PRO A 52 -11.52 -4.85 8.65
CA PRO A 52 -10.77 -3.88 7.89
C PRO A 52 -10.14 -2.81 8.80
N ASN A 53 -8.84 -2.60 8.68
CA ASN A 53 -8.11 -1.49 9.29
C ASN A 53 -7.90 -0.38 8.26
N ALA A 54 -8.85 0.55 8.23
CA ALA A 54 -8.79 1.74 7.37
C ALA A 54 -7.51 2.54 7.60
N ALA A 55 -7.10 2.77 8.85
CA ALA A 55 -5.90 3.55 9.15
C ALA A 55 -4.61 2.95 8.56
N ARG A 56 -4.47 1.62 8.55
CA ARG A 56 -3.32 0.96 7.91
C ARG A 56 -3.38 1.10 6.39
N ARG A 57 -4.56 0.97 5.79
CA ARG A 57 -4.78 1.17 4.35
C ARG A 57 -4.44 2.59 3.94
N ASP A 58 -4.93 3.57 4.69
CA ASP A 58 -4.70 4.99 4.45
C ASP A 58 -3.22 5.34 4.63
N ALA A 59 -2.56 4.80 5.66
CA ALA A 59 -1.12 4.97 5.84
C ALA A 59 -0.29 4.42 4.67
N ALA A 60 -0.66 3.25 4.14
CA ALA A 60 0.00 2.66 2.96
C ALA A 60 -0.24 3.50 1.70
N ASN A 61 -1.48 3.96 1.48
CA ASN A 61 -1.80 4.85 0.36
C ASN A 61 -1.07 6.18 0.46
N ASN A 62 -1.01 6.79 1.65
CA ASN A 62 -0.30 8.04 1.90
C ASN A 62 1.21 7.88 1.66
N LYS A 63 1.80 6.75 2.06
CA LYS A 63 3.20 6.45 1.74
C LYS A 63 3.44 6.35 0.23
N ARG A 64 2.54 5.71 -0.51
CA ARG A 64 2.59 5.61 -1.98
C ARG A 64 2.50 7.00 -2.63
N ILE A 65 1.51 7.80 -2.22
CA ILE A 65 1.30 9.17 -2.72
C ILE A 65 2.54 10.04 -2.46
N ASN A 66 3.12 9.97 -1.25
CA ASN A 66 4.34 10.70 -0.92
C ASN A 66 5.52 10.30 -1.80
N ALA A 67 5.70 9.00 -2.08
CA ALA A 67 6.76 8.55 -2.98
C ALA A 67 6.56 9.09 -4.42
N GLU A 68 5.31 9.14 -4.89
CA GLU A 68 4.98 9.69 -6.21
C GLU A 68 5.27 11.19 -6.30
N ILE A 69 4.94 11.95 -5.24
CA ILE A 69 5.27 13.37 -5.12
C ILE A 69 6.79 13.58 -5.24
N VAL A 70 7.60 12.80 -4.50
CA VAL A 70 9.07 12.93 -4.55
C VAL A 70 9.60 12.72 -5.98
N VAL A 71 9.11 11.70 -6.69
CA VAL A 71 9.51 11.44 -8.09
C VAL A 71 9.11 12.60 -9.02
N LEU A 72 7.94 13.20 -8.81
CA LEU A 72 7.50 14.37 -9.59
C LEU A 72 8.34 15.62 -9.26
N GLU A 73 8.68 15.83 -7.99
CA GLU A 73 9.56 16.91 -7.54
C GLU A 73 10.98 16.76 -8.14
N GLU A 74 11.54 15.55 -8.20
CA GLU A 74 12.82 15.29 -8.87
C GLU A 74 12.78 15.64 -10.36
N LYS A 75 11.67 15.33 -11.04
CA LYS A 75 11.44 15.71 -12.46
C LYS A 75 11.33 17.24 -12.64
N GLN A 76 10.90 17.98 -11.62
CA GLN A 76 10.94 19.44 -11.66
C GLN A 76 12.37 19.97 -11.47
N ILE A 77 13.17 19.37 -10.58
CA ILE A 77 14.44 19.95 -10.10
C ILE A 77 15.55 19.99 -11.16
N ARG A 78 15.78 18.93 -11.95
CA ARG A 78 16.95 18.87 -12.86
C ARG A 78 16.67 19.30 -14.31
N PRO A 79 15.76 18.67 -15.07
CA PRO A 79 15.63 18.96 -16.50
C PRO A 79 14.83 20.24 -16.76
N THR A 80 13.78 20.47 -15.98
CA THR A 80 12.79 21.52 -16.30
C THR A 80 13.26 22.92 -15.88
N ARG A 81 14.01 23.04 -14.78
CA ARG A 81 14.60 24.33 -14.34
C ARG A 81 15.72 24.83 -15.26
N GLU A 82 16.55 23.93 -15.79
CA GLU A 82 17.56 24.29 -16.78
C GLU A 82 16.93 24.76 -18.10
N LEU A 83 15.83 24.12 -18.54
CA LEU A 83 15.06 24.55 -19.72
C LEU A 83 14.31 25.89 -19.51
N LEU A 84 14.11 26.31 -18.25
CA LEU A 84 13.50 27.60 -17.89
C LEU A 84 14.51 28.76 -17.80
N LEU A 85 15.82 28.51 -17.97
CA LEU A 85 16.81 29.58 -18.12
C LEU A 85 16.48 30.49 -19.32
N ASP A 86 15.83 29.93 -20.33
CA ASP A 86 15.18 30.71 -21.40
C ASP A 86 13.74 31.06 -21.01
N ALA A 87 13.53 32.34 -20.68
CA ALA A 87 12.22 32.88 -20.32
C ALA A 87 11.18 32.79 -21.46
N ALA A 88 11.58 32.56 -22.72
CA ALA A 88 10.68 32.38 -23.86
C ALA A 88 10.24 30.92 -24.06
N ASN A 89 10.80 29.96 -23.32
CA ASN A 89 10.51 28.55 -23.49
C ASN A 89 9.14 28.16 -22.91
N SER A 90 8.09 28.35 -23.73
CA SER A 90 6.70 28.03 -23.39
C SER A 90 6.47 26.55 -23.12
N PHE A 91 7.23 25.67 -23.76
CA PHE A 91 7.17 24.22 -23.52
C PHE A 91 7.58 23.88 -22.09
N ALA A 92 8.70 24.43 -21.62
CA ALA A 92 9.18 24.21 -20.25
C ALA A 92 8.19 24.74 -19.20
N LYS A 93 7.60 25.93 -19.45
CA LYS A 93 6.56 26.51 -18.58
C LYS A 93 5.31 25.62 -18.48
N ASN A 94 4.81 25.15 -19.61
CA ASN A 94 3.63 24.28 -19.65
C ASN A 94 3.90 22.93 -18.97
N LYS A 95 5.11 22.38 -19.15
CA LYS A 95 5.51 21.13 -18.51
C LYS A 95 5.61 21.28 -16.99
N LEU A 96 6.18 22.38 -16.50
CA LEU A 96 6.27 22.67 -15.07
C LEU A 96 4.88 22.82 -14.45
N ALA A 97 4.01 23.62 -15.06
CA ALA A 97 2.63 23.82 -14.60
C ALA A 97 1.85 22.49 -14.52
N GLY A 98 2.07 21.58 -15.49
CA GLY A 98 1.48 20.24 -15.45
C GLY A 98 2.00 19.36 -14.32
N LEU A 99 3.28 19.43 -13.99
CA LEU A 99 3.86 18.72 -12.84
C LEU A 99 3.35 19.30 -11.51
N ASP A 100 3.26 20.63 -11.39
CA ASP A 100 2.70 21.31 -10.21
C ASP A 100 1.24 20.92 -9.97
N ALA A 101 0.43 20.87 -11.03
CA ALA A 101 -0.96 20.43 -10.93
C ALA A 101 -1.08 18.98 -10.44
N GLN A 102 -0.23 18.08 -10.92
CA GLN A 102 -0.20 16.68 -10.48
C GLN A 102 0.20 16.57 -9.00
N ILE A 103 1.26 17.27 -8.58
CA ILE A 103 1.69 17.29 -7.17
C ILE A 103 0.58 17.87 -6.29
N SER A 104 -0.07 18.96 -6.69
CA SER A 104 -1.16 19.57 -5.94
C SER A 104 -2.35 18.62 -5.78
N ALA A 105 -2.73 17.91 -6.84
CA ALA A 105 -3.80 16.92 -6.78
C ALA A 105 -3.46 15.74 -5.86
N LEU A 106 -2.22 15.25 -5.91
CA LEU A 106 -1.72 14.19 -5.01
C LEU A 106 -1.70 14.66 -3.55
N ARG A 107 -1.27 15.91 -3.28
CA ARG A 107 -1.30 16.48 -1.93
C ARG A 107 -2.71 16.64 -1.39
N ALA A 108 -3.69 16.99 -2.23
CA ALA A 108 -5.08 17.06 -1.82
C ALA A 108 -5.63 15.68 -1.36
N GLN A 109 -5.17 14.58 -1.96
CA GLN A 109 -5.56 13.23 -1.56
C GLN A 109 -4.97 12.80 -0.20
N LEU A 110 -3.93 13.47 0.30
CA LEU A 110 -3.37 13.20 1.63
C LEU A 110 -4.17 13.85 2.77
N VAL A 111 -5.00 14.84 2.46
CA VAL A 111 -5.74 15.68 3.43
C VAL A 111 -7.24 15.34 3.45
N ALA A 112 -7.71 14.59 2.45
CA ALA A 112 -9.09 14.10 2.34
C ALA A 112 -9.33 12.87 3.23
#